data_AF-A0A836QNK6-F1
#
_entry.id   AF-A0A836QNK6-F1
#
_cell.length_a   1.000
_cell.length_b   1.000
_cell.length_c   1.000
_cell.angle_alpha   90.00
_cell.angle_beta   90.00
_cell.angle_gamma   90.00
#
_symmetry.space_group_name_H-M   'P 1'
#
loop_
_entity.id
_entity.type
_entity.pdbx_description
1 polymer ?
#
loop_
_entity_poly.entity_id
_entity_poly.type
_entity_poly.pdbx_seq_one_letter_code
_entity_poly.pdbx_strand_id
1 'polypeptide(L)'
;MRTQMSHELYFNFAGESSLQIVNAYREKYDLLSMILDANPDLLALVHEDWAQWLSTSDQGRDGYTSEQLLRALIVLFIEGKSDRNTIILIDNSEFLRHFVRLGLNSTMDFTFLNRAYSSLGETTIDKMNAILTDYAITEEMIRSEKQRMDTTVVETNIHYPTDSSLLWDSFRTLARLVSTIQNELPSLDLRHRFHEKKIKKLATFIARNASSKNKNTQREVKRKYALLIQRVRWIHGVGPQVCEKLLAAGYDVPGLSHYLPLVEKIIDQSYRRIIKGEKVPADEKLYSLFEAHTELIVRGKAGKPIEFGHKILIAQTGEKYIHHYNVMEKRIEDKELLLPAIEAHKEMFGAYPGVLSTDKGFYESMKQIHSLEEIIPVV
;
A
#
# COMPACT_ATOMS: atom_id res chain seq x y z
N MET A 1 12.12 -5.46 27.06
CA MET A 1 12.69 -5.79 25.73
C MET A 1 11.87 -6.92 25.11
N ARG A 2 11.53 -6.86 23.82
CA ARG A 2 10.71 -7.90 23.17
C ARG A 2 11.53 -9.17 23.03
N THR A 3 10.89 -10.33 23.19
CA THR A 3 11.51 -11.63 22.95
C THR A 3 11.39 -11.99 21.47
N GLN A 4 12.49 -12.47 20.89
CA GLN A 4 12.53 -12.82 19.47
C GLN A 4 11.71 -14.09 19.18
N MET A 5 11.89 -15.14 19.99
CA MET A 5 11.22 -16.43 19.89
C MET A 5 10.86 -16.96 21.28
N SER A 6 9.88 -17.86 21.33
CA SER A 6 9.54 -18.61 22.55
C SER A 6 10.36 -19.89 22.60
N HIS A 7 10.83 -20.28 23.79
CA HIS A 7 11.47 -21.58 24.02
C HIS A 7 10.47 -22.68 24.40
N GLU A 8 9.17 -22.36 24.44
CA GLU A 8 8.13 -23.33 24.74
C GLU A 8 7.89 -24.28 23.56
N LEU A 9 7.89 -25.58 23.85
CA LEU A 9 7.51 -26.60 22.88
C LEU A 9 5.99 -26.62 22.73
N TYR A 10 5.51 -26.43 21.49
CA TYR A 10 4.09 -26.41 21.17
C TYR A 10 3.66 -27.75 20.59
N PHE A 11 2.77 -28.46 21.28
CA PHE A 11 2.16 -29.67 20.73
C PHE A 11 1.20 -29.32 19.59
N ASN A 12 1.28 -30.07 18.49
CA ASN A 12 0.28 -30.02 17.45
C ASN A 12 -0.91 -30.90 17.87
N PHE A 13 -2.03 -30.25 18.24
CA PHE A 13 -3.26 -30.96 18.59
C PHE A 13 -4.14 -31.27 17.36
N ALA A 14 -3.79 -30.74 16.19
CA ALA A 14 -4.49 -31.04 14.96
C ALA A 14 -4.06 -32.43 14.45
N GLY A 15 -4.81 -33.47 14.83
CA GLY A 15 -4.65 -34.82 14.28
C GLY A 15 -4.93 -34.88 12.77
N GLU A 16 -4.50 -35.96 12.11
CA GLU A 16 -4.70 -36.16 10.67
C GLU A 16 -6.18 -36.06 10.27
N SER A 17 -6.47 -35.30 9.22
CA SER A 17 -7.84 -35.19 8.69
C SER A 17 -8.13 -36.36 7.76
N SER A 18 -9.37 -36.84 7.74
CA SER A 18 -9.84 -37.80 6.73
C SER A 18 -9.95 -37.19 5.33
N LEU A 19 -9.85 -35.86 5.21
CA LEU A 19 -9.98 -35.13 3.95
C LEU A 19 -8.59 -34.74 3.40
N GLN A 20 -8.22 -35.30 2.25
CA GLN A 20 -6.95 -35.02 1.58
C GLN A 20 -6.70 -33.53 1.34
N ILE A 21 -7.73 -32.77 0.97
CA ILE A 21 -7.62 -31.32 0.74
C ILE A 21 -7.21 -30.56 2.02
N VAL A 22 -7.65 -31.02 3.19
CA VAL A 22 -7.27 -30.43 4.48
C VAL A 22 -5.82 -30.78 4.79
N ASN A 23 -5.38 -32.01 4.53
CA ASN A 23 -3.99 -32.41 4.75
C ASN A 23 -3.04 -31.65 3.83
N ALA A 24 -3.36 -31.49 2.54
CA ALA A 24 -2.56 -30.68 1.60
C ALA A 24 -2.49 -29.20 2.02
N TYR A 25 -3.59 -28.64 2.55
CA TYR A 25 -3.59 -27.29 3.12
C TYR A 25 -2.66 -27.18 4.35
N ARG A 26 -2.63 -28.21 5.20
CA ARG A 26 -1.76 -28.23 6.40
C ARG A 26 -0.29 -28.41 6.06
N GLU A 27 0.00 -29.34 5.16
CA GLU A 27 1.35 -29.59 4.63
C GLU A 27 1.99 -28.32 4.08
N LYS A 28 1.21 -27.46 3.41
CA LYS A 28 1.68 -26.15 2.96
C LYS A 28 2.26 -25.30 4.11
N TYR A 29 1.61 -25.24 5.27
CA TYR A 29 2.11 -24.47 6.41
C TYR A 29 3.23 -25.17 7.15
N ASP A 30 3.25 -26.50 7.15
CA ASP A 30 4.38 -27.26 7.69
C ASP A 30 5.66 -26.94 6.91
N LEU A 31 5.57 -26.93 5.56
CA LEU A 31 6.66 -26.48 4.68
C LEU A 31 7.05 -25.02 4.95
N LEU A 32 6.09 -24.11 5.11
CA LEU A 32 6.38 -22.71 5.48
C LEU A 32 7.10 -22.64 6.82
N SER A 33 6.70 -23.43 7.82
CA SER A 33 7.38 -23.45 9.11
C SER A 33 8.81 -23.94 8.97
N MET A 34 9.04 -25.01 8.20
CA MET A 34 10.38 -25.55 7.96
C MET A 34 11.29 -24.51 7.28
N ILE A 35 10.78 -23.77 6.29
CA ILE A 35 11.54 -22.70 5.63
C ILE A 35 11.90 -21.59 6.63
N LEU A 36 10.97 -21.18 7.48
CA LEU A 36 11.25 -20.18 8.52
C LEU A 36 12.29 -20.67 9.53
N ASP A 37 12.20 -21.93 9.94
CA ASP A 37 13.13 -22.54 10.90
C ASP A 37 14.53 -22.74 10.31
N ALA A 38 14.63 -23.02 9.01
CA ALA A 38 15.90 -23.12 8.28
C ALA A 38 16.56 -21.75 8.05
N ASN A 39 15.80 -20.66 8.12
CA ASN A 39 16.26 -19.30 7.82
C ASN A 39 16.03 -18.36 9.02
N PRO A 40 16.71 -18.56 10.17
CA PRO A 40 16.49 -17.78 11.39
C PRO A 40 16.80 -16.29 11.23
N ASP A 41 17.64 -15.92 10.27
CA ASP A 41 17.99 -14.53 9.97
C ASP A 41 16.78 -13.72 9.49
N LEU A 42 15.77 -14.36 8.87
CA LEU A 42 14.51 -13.70 8.53
C LEU A 42 13.82 -13.14 9.78
N LEU A 43 13.80 -13.94 10.85
CA LEU A 43 13.22 -13.55 12.12
C LEU A 43 14.07 -12.48 12.82
N ALA A 44 15.39 -12.55 12.70
CA ALA A 44 16.29 -11.54 13.27
C ALA A 44 16.05 -10.15 12.65
N LEU A 45 15.92 -10.07 11.32
CA LEU A 45 15.66 -8.81 10.61
C LEU A 45 14.34 -8.15 11.04
N VAL A 46 13.23 -8.90 11.07
CA VAL A 46 11.95 -8.33 11.53
C VAL A 46 11.95 -8.01 13.02
N HIS A 47 12.75 -8.73 13.81
CA HIS A 47 12.90 -8.44 15.22
C HIS A 47 13.59 -7.10 15.47
N GLU A 48 14.60 -6.74 14.67
CA GLU A 48 15.26 -5.43 14.77
C GLU A 48 14.28 -4.28 14.56
N ASP A 49 13.43 -4.35 13.52
CA ASP A 49 12.38 -3.36 13.27
C ASP A 49 11.41 -3.29 14.47
N TRP A 50 10.88 -4.43 14.90
CA TRP A 50 9.87 -4.45 15.97
C TRP A 50 10.41 -4.14 17.35
N ALA A 51 11.70 -4.38 17.62
CA ALA A 51 12.33 -4.03 18.89
C ALA A 51 12.40 -2.50 19.06
N GLN A 52 12.52 -1.75 17.97
CA GLN A 52 12.54 -0.30 17.98
C GLN A 52 11.14 0.31 18.11
N TRP A 53 10.17 -0.22 17.36
CA TRP A 53 8.91 0.49 17.11
C TRP A 53 7.70 -0.05 17.89
N LEU A 54 7.73 -1.30 18.34
CA LEU A 54 6.60 -1.88 19.09
C LEU A 54 6.88 -1.81 20.59
N SER A 55 5.95 -1.20 21.33
CA SER A 55 6.05 -1.05 22.79
C SER A 55 6.33 -2.38 23.50
N THR A 56 7.25 -2.37 24.46
CA THR A 56 7.40 -3.45 25.46
C THR A 56 6.84 -2.90 26.76
N SER A 57 5.72 -3.45 27.23
CA SER A 57 5.21 -3.10 28.56
C SER A 57 5.85 -4.03 29.57
N ASP A 58 6.47 -3.45 30.61
CA ASP A 58 6.93 -4.20 31.79
C ASP A 58 5.78 -4.40 32.81
N GLN A 59 4.57 -3.93 32.48
CA GLN A 59 3.36 -4.02 33.28
C GLN A 59 2.24 -4.66 32.45
N GLY A 60 1.91 -5.92 32.74
CA GLY A 60 0.86 -6.67 32.04
C GLY A 60 1.24 -8.12 31.74
N ARG A 61 0.45 -8.81 30.90
CA ARG A 61 0.77 -10.16 30.39
C ARG A 61 2.06 -10.11 29.58
N ASP A 62 2.80 -11.21 29.57
CA ASP A 62 3.94 -11.39 28.67
C ASP A 62 3.51 -11.08 27.22
N GLY A 63 4.31 -10.23 26.56
CA GLY A 63 4.03 -9.80 25.19
C GLY A 63 4.24 -10.92 24.17
N TYR A 64 3.63 -10.78 23.00
CA TYR A 64 3.88 -11.70 21.88
C TYR A 64 5.31 -11.57 21.36
N THR A 65 5.90 -12.70 21.01
CA THR A 65 7.25 -12.76 20.41
C THR A 65 7.23 -12.25 18.97
N SER A 66 8.39 -11.85 18.46
CA SER A 66 8.54 -11.52 17.02
C SER A 66 8.14 -12.71 16.14
N GLU A 67 8.47 -13.93 16.56
CA GLU A 67 8.10 -15.12 15.79
C GLU A 67 6.59 -15.29 15.63
N GLN A 68 5.83 -15.11 16.73
CA GLN A 68 4.37 -15.17 16.69
C GLN A 68 3.78 -14.11 15.77
N LEU A 69 4.36 -12.91 15.76
CA LEU A 69 3.93 -11.82 14.87
C LEU A 69 4.22 -12.14 13.40
N LEU A 70 5.43 -12.58 13.09
CA LEU A 70 5.82 -12.92 11.72
C LEU A 70 4.93 -14.03 11.15
N ARG A 71 4.71 -15.10 11.92
CA ARG A 71 3.86 -16.22 11.50
C ARG A 71 2.39 -15.80 11.35
N ALA A 72 1.87 -14.92 12.23
CA ALA A 72 0.52 -14.38 12.08
C ALA A 72 0.37 -13.51 10.81
N LEU A 73 1.40 -12.72 10.45
CA LEU A 73 1.42 -11.97 9.19
C LEU A 73 1.45 -12.90 7.98
N ILE A 74 2.19 -14.00 8.04
CA ILE A 74 2.19 -15.00 6.97
C ILE A 74 0.79 -15.59 6.76
N VAL A 75 0.06 -15.92 7.84
CA VAL A 75 -1.35 -16.33 7.73
C VAL A 75 -2.19 -15.24 7.06
N LEU A 76 -2.01 -13.97 7.45
CA LEU A 76 -2.73 -12.85 6.83
C LEU A 76 -2.56 -12.81 5.31
N PHE A 77 -1.31 -12.87 4.83
CA PHE A 77 -1.01 -12.79 3.40
C PHE A 77 -1.42 -14.03 2.63
N ILE A 78 -1.17 -15.22 3.17
CA ILE A 78 -1.51 -16.48 2.51
C ILE A 78 -3.03 -16.66 2.38
N GLU A 79 -3.79 -16.25 3.39
CA GLU A 79 -5.25 -16.39 3.41
C GLU A 79 -5.98 -15.22 2.74
N GLY A 80 -5.27 -14.13 2.42
CA GLY A 80 -5.84 -12.92 1.80
C GLY A 80 -6.96 -12.30 2.64
N LYS A 81 -6.83 -12.32 3.97
CA LYS A 81 -7.85 -11.83 4.91
C LYS A 81 -7.50 -10.43 5.42
N SER A 82 -8.51 -9.71 5.90
CA SER A 82 -8.30 -8.48 6.69
C SER A 82 -7.75 -8.82 8.07
N ASP A 83 -7.03 -7.89 8.71
CA ASP A 83 -6.46 -8.08 10.06
C ASP A 83 -7.44 -8.74 11.04
N ARG A 84 -8.69 -8.25 11.09
CA ARG A 84 -9.74 -8.78 11.97
C ARG A 84 -10.11 -10.23 11.64
N ASN A 85 -10.26 -10.55 10.36
CA ASN A 85 -10.64 -11.89 9.94
C ASN A 85 -9.46 -12.87 10.09
N THR A 86 -8.22 -12.40 9.96
CA THR A 86 -7.01 -13.19 10.26
C THR A 86 -6.99 -13.61 11.72
N ILE A 87 -7.23 -12.67 12.65
CA ILE A 87 -7.29 -12.99 14.09
C ILE A 87 -8.41 -13.97 14.40
N ILE A 88 -9.61 -13.77 13.84
CA ILE A 88 -10.75 -14.71 14.01
C ILE A 88 -10.37 -16.10 13.48
N LEU A 89 -9.69 -16.16 12.34
CA LEU A 89 -9.29 -17.42 11.71
C LEU A 89 -8.23 -18.16 12.55
N ILE A 90 -7.22 -17.44 13.05
CA ILE A 90 -6.20 -18.01 13.94
C ILE A 90 -6.86 -18.48 15.23
N ASP A 91 -7.66 -17.65 15.89
CA ASP A 91 -8.21 -17.96 17.21
C ASP A 91 -9.10 -19.21 17.21
N ASN A 92 -9.85 -19.44 16.12
CA ASN A 92 -10.75 -20.58 15.96
C ASN A 92 -10.09 -21.83 15.33
N SER A 93 -8.78 -21.82 15.07
CA SER A 93 -8.08 -22.93 14.41
C SER A 93 -6.86 -23.37 15.21
N GLU A 94 -6.97 -24.52 15.90
CA GLU A 94 -5.84 -25.11 16.64
C GLU A 94 -4.60 -25.31 15.76
N PHE A 95 -4.81 -25.70 14.51
CA PHE A 95 -3.76 -25.83 13.50
C PHE A 95 -3.04 -24.50 13.23
N LEU A 96 -3.76 -23.40 13.03
CA LEU A 96 -3.13 -22.10 12.79
C LEU A 96 -2.51 -21.53 14.07
N ARG A 97 -3.12 -21.76 15.24
CA ARG A 97 -2.49 -21.42 16.53
C ARG A 97 -1.16 -22.15 16.72
N HIS A 98 -1.09 -23.41 16.28
CA HIS A 98 0.14 -24.19 16.26
C HIS A 98 1.17 -23.60 15.28
N PHE A 99 0.78 -23.34 14.03
CA PHE A 99 1.69 -22.70 13.06
C PHE A 99 2.23 -21.35 13.55
N VAL A 100 1.39 -20.53 14.20
CA VAL A 100 1.76 -19.23 14.77
C VAL A 100 2.56 -19.35 16.06
N ARG A 101 2.64 -20.54 16.67
CA ARG A 101 3.34 -20.79 17.94
C ARG A 101 2.77 -19.99 19.11
N LEU A 102 1.44 -19.88 19.18
CA LEU A 102 0.77 -19.20 20.31
C LEU A 102 0.73 -20.06 21.57
N GLY A 103 0.67 -21.38 21.43
CA GLY A 103 0.45 -22.31 22.54
C GLY A 103 -0.81 -21.98 23.35
N LEU A 104 -0.63 -21.87 24.66
CA LEU A 104 -1.71 -21.53 25.60
C LEU A 104 -2.02 -20.03 25.64
N ASN A 105 -1.24 -19.19 24.95
CA ASN A 105 -1.49 -17.76 24.93
C ASN A 105 -2.78 -17.44 24.16
N SER A 106 -3.46 -16.38 24.56
CA SER A 106 -4.57 -15.83 23.78
C SER A 106 -4.09 -15.38 22.40
N THR A 107 -4.99 -15.31 21.42
CA THR A 107 -4.65 -14.71 20.12
C THR A 107 -4.48 -13.20 20.28
N MET A 108 -3.52 -12.62 19.54
CA MET A 108 -3.25 -11.19 19.53
C MET A 108 -4.41 -10.36 18.97
N ASP A 109 -4.50 -9.09 19.37
CA ASP A 109 -5.49 -8.17 18.81
C ASP A 109 -5.10 -7.71 17.39
N PHE A 110 -6.10 -7.49 16.54
CA PHE A 110 -5.88 -7.10 15.14
C PHE A 110 -5.15 -5.75 15.00
N THR A 111 -5.34 -4.82 15.95
CA THR A 111 -4.63 -3.54 15.93
C THR A 111 -3.15 -3.72 16.20
N PHE A 112 -2.77 -4.73 17.00
CA PHE A 112 -1.37 -5.04 17.27
C PHE A 112 -0.70 -5.67 16.06
N LEU A 113 -1.37 -6.62 15.39
CA LEU A 113 -0.90 -7.21 14.14
C LEU A 113 -0.71 -6.14 13.04
N ASN A 114 -1.69 -5.23 12.92
CA ASN A 114 -1.62 -4.12 11.97
C ASN A 114 -0.42 -3.20 12.24
N ARG A 115 -0.17 -2.83 13.50
CA ARG A 115 1.02 -2.05 13.88
C ARG A 115 2.31 -2.77 13.55
N ALA A 116 2.38 -4.08 13.80
CA ALA A 116 3.56 -4.88 13.46
C ALA A 116 3.81 -4.86 11.95
N TYR A 117 2.77 -5.06 11.14
CA TYR A 117 2.89 -4.95 9.68
C TYR A 117 3.40 -3.57 9.24
N SER A 118 2.78 -2.49 9.74
CA SER A 118 3.16 -1.12 9.37
C SER A 118 4.53 -0.68 9.87
N SER A 119 5.15 -1.44 10.78
CA SER A 119 6.49 -1.14 11.31
C SER A 119 7.61 -1.83 10.54
N LEU A 120 7.30 -2.72 9.59
CA LEU A 120 8.31 -3.37 8.75
C LEU A 120 8.86 -2.38 7.72
N GLY A 121 10.17 -2.21 7.71
CA GLY A 121 10.86 -1.34 6.77
C GLY A 121 11.03 -1.98 5.39
N GLU A 122 11.07 -1.15 4.34
CA GLU A 122 11.39 -1.58 2.97
C GLU A 122 12.71 -2.37 2.92
N THR A 123 13.75 -1.84 3.55
CA THR A 123 15.07 -2.51 3.58
C THR A 123 15.05 -3.87 4.28
N THR A 124 14.16 -4.07 5.25
CA THR A 124 13.97 -5.36 5.93
C THR A 124 13.35 -6.37 4.99
N ILE A 125 12.30 -5.95 4.27
CA ILE A 125 11.63 -6.80 3.27
C ILE A 125 12.59 -7.19 2.13
N ASP A 126 13.39 -6.24 1.62
CA ASP A 126 14.36 -6.53 0.56
C ASP A 126 15.41 -7.56 1.01
N LYS A 127 15.96 -7.41 2.22
CA LYS A 127 16.90 -8.37 2.80
C LYS A 127 16.26 -9.74 3.03
N MET A 128 15.02 -9.79 3.50
CA MET A 128 14.30 -11.05 3.65
C MET A 128 14.10 -11.77 2.32
N ASN A 129 13.75 -11.04 1.27
CA ASN A 129 13.62 -11.60 -0.08
C ASN A 129 14.95 -12.11 -0.62
N ALA A 130 16.06 -11.39 -0.36
CA ALA A 130 17.40 -11.85 -0.73
C ALA A 130 17.76 -13.17 -0.02
N ILE A 131 17.53 -13.27 1.30
CA ILE A 131 17.76 -14.51 2.07
C ILE A 131 16.93 -15.68 1.51
N LEU A 132 15.64 -15.45 1.25
CA LEU A 132 14.77 -16.48 0.69
C LEU A 132 15.19 -16.90 -0.72
N THR A 133 15.72 -15.97 -1.51
CA THR A 133 16.21 -16.27 -2.87
C THR A 133 17.48 -17.09 -2.81
N ASP A 134 18.44 -16.72 -1.96
CA ASP A 134 19.70 -17.45 -1.74
C ASP A 134 19.44 -18.87 -1.21
N TYR A 135 18.52 -19.01 -0.27
CA TYR A 135 18.04 -20.32 0.21
C TYR A 135 17.46 -21.16 -0.93
N ALA A 136 16.59 -20.57 -1.77
CA ALA A 136 15.98 -21.28 -2.89
C ALA A 136 17.02 -21.68 -3.97
N ILE A 137 18.08 -20.90 -4.16
CA ILE A 137 19.20 -21.26 -5.04
C ILE A 137 20.00 -22.42 -4.45
N THR A 138 20.36 -22.33 -3.17
CA THR A 138 21.17 -23.32 -2.46
C THR A 138 20.48 -24.69 -2.39
N GLU A 139 19.17 -24.69 -2.18
CA GLU A 139 18.33 -25.90 -2.18
C GLU A 139 17.90 -26.35 -3.59
N GLU A 140 18.48 -25.76 -4.65
CA GLU A 140 18.19 -26.07 -6.06
C GLU A 140 16.70 -25.98 -6.44
N MET A 141 15.92 -25.16 -5.73
CA MET A 141 14.48 -24.97 -5.95
C MET A 141 14.17 -24.07 -7.15
N ILE A 142 15.09 -23.18 -7.50
CA ILE A 142 14.94 -22.22 -8.59
C ILE A 142 16.16 -22.21 -9.48
N ARG A 143 15.98 -21.83 -10.75
CA ARG A 143 17.04 -21.87 -11.75
C ARG A 143 17.23 -20.54 -12.46
N SER A 144 18.47 -20.31 -12.92
CA SER A 144 18.88 -19.08 -13.61
C SER A 144 18.44 -19.03 -15.09
N GLU A 145 18.11 -20.17 -15.71
CA GLU A 145 18.02 -20.21 -17.18
C GLU A 145 16.91 -19.35 -17.78
N LYS A 146 15.87 -19.03 -17.02
CA LYS A 146 14.69 -18.31 -17.54
C LYS A 146 14.35 -17.12 -16.69
N GLN A 147 14.15 -15.98 -17.33
CA GLN A 147 13.55 -14.80 -16.71
C GLN A 147 12.31 -14.38 -17.49
N ARG A 148 11.19 -14.25 -16.77
CA ARG A 148 9.97 -13.62 -17.29
C ARG A 148 9.70 -12.37 -16.48
N MET A 149 9.50 -11.23 -17.14
CA MET A 149 9.09 -10.01 -16.44
C MET A 149 7.88 -9.34 -17.10
N ASP A 150 7.06 -8.73 -16.25
CA ASP A 150 5.89 -7.96 -16.65
C ASP A 150 5.70 -6.81 -15.66
N THR A 151 5.05 -5.74 -16.13
CA THR A 151 4.62 -4.67 -15.24
C THR A 151 3.13 -4.77 -14.95
N THR A 152 2.76 -4.43 -13.72
CA THR A 152 1.36 -4.32 -13.34
C THR A 152 1.10 -3.06 -12.53
N VAL A 153 -0.17 -2.76 -12.28
CA VAL A 153 -0.57 -1.64 -11.42
C VAL A 153 -1.10 -2.19 -10.13
N VAL A 154 -0.54 -1.74 -9.02
CA VAL A 154 -1.11 -1.91 -7.69
C VAL A 154 -2.00 -0.71 -7.45
N GLU A 155 -3.29 -0.96 -7.31
CA GLU A 155 -4.25 0.11 -7.08
C GLU A 155 -4.15 0.66 -5.67
N THR A 156 -4.14 1.98 -5.59
CA THR A 156 -4.34 2.68 -4.32
C THR A 156 -5.78 2.49 -3.85
N ASN A 157 -5.96 2.46 -2.53
CA ASN A 157 -7.27 2.24 -1.93
C ASN A 157 -8.13 3.52 -1.96
N ILE A 158 -8.58 3.89 -3.16
CA ILE A 158 -9.35 5.12 -3.39
C ILE A 158 -10.67 4.84 -4.11
N HIS A 159 -11.65 5.69 -3.85
CA HIS A 159 -12.86 5.74 -4.68
C HIS A 159 -12.54 6.45 -6.00
N TYR A 160 -13.33 6.20 -7.04
CA TYR A 160 -13.14 6.88 -8.33
C TYR A 160 -13.13 8.42 -8.16
N PRO A 161 -12.04 9.10 -8.56
CA PRO A 161 -11.86 10.50 -8.23
C PRO A 161 -12.60 11.44 -9.18
N THR A 162 -13.44 12.30 -8.61
CA THR A 162 -14.14 13.39 -9.31
C THR A 162 -13.79 14.71 -8.65
N ASP A 163 -13.90 15.85 -9.36
CA ASP A 163 -13.69 17.16 -8.70
C ASP A 163 -14.62 17.32 -7.51
N SER A 164 -15.89 16.93 -7.65
CA SER A 164 -16.85 17.09 -6.55
C SER A 164 -16.55 16.21 -5.35
N SER A 165 -16.02 15.00 -5.54
CA SER A 165 -15.59 14.15 -4.42
C SER A 165 -14.35 14.71 -3.75
N LEU A 166 -13.34 15.12 -4.53
CA LEU A 166 -12.09 15.70 -4.01
C LEU A 166 -12.33 17.01 -3.24
N LEU A 167 -13.17 17.90 -3.78
CA LEU A 167 -13.56 19.16 -3.10
C LEU A 167 -14.36 18.88 -1.82
N TRP A 168 -15.20 17.85 -1.82
CA TRP A 168 -15.92 17.42 -0.62
C TRP A 168 -14.97 16.86 0.45
N ASP A 169 -14.05 15.99 0.06
CA ASP A 169 -13.03 15.41 0.93
C ASP A 169 -12.13 16.50 1.52
N SER A 170 -11.77 17.49 0.72
CA SER A 170 -11.04 18.69 1.15
C SER A 170 -11.81 19.45 2.24
N PHE A 171 -13.08 19.79 1.99
CA PHE A 171 -13.89 20.55 2.93
C PHE A 171 -14.07 19.79 4.26
N ARG A 172 -14.50 18.53 4.21
CA ARG A 172 -14.79 17.75 5.43
C ARG A 172 -13.54 17.50 6.26
N THR A 173 -12.39 17.33 5.62
CA THR A 173 -11.12 17.06 6.31
C THR A 173 -10.67 18.30 7.07
N LEU A 174 -10.62 19.46 6.42
CA LEU A 174 -10.28 20.72 7.07
C LEU A 174 -11.32 21.10 8.15
N ALA A 175 -12.62 20.92 7.88
CA ALA A 175 -13.68 21.20 8.86
C ALA A 175 -13.55 20.35 10.12
N ARG A 176 -13.26 19.05 9.96
CA ARG A 176 -13.03 18.14 11.08
C ARG A 176 -11.81 18.56 11.89
N LEU A 177 -10.67 18.81 11.24
CA LEU A 177 -9.44 19.21 11.92
C LEU A 177 -9.63 20.51 12.72
N VAL A 178 -10.18 21.55 12.10
CA VAL A 178 -10.43 22.83 12.79
C VAL A 178 -11.48 22.69 13.90
N SER A 179 -12.49 21.82 13.72
CA SER A 179 -13.46 21.53 14.78
C SER A 179 -12.82 20.81 15.97
N THR A 180 -11.95 19.83 15.72
CA THR A 180 -11.19 19.15 16.77
C THR A 180 -10.32 20.15 17.53
N ILE A 181 -9.57 21.00 16.83
CA ILE A 181 -8.75 22.05 17.44
C ILE A 181 -9.60 23.00 18.31
N GLN A 182 -10.77 23.43 17.82
CA GLN A 182 -11.68 24.28 18.62
C GLN A 182 -12.16 23.62 19.90
N ASN A 183 -12.44 22.32 19.85
CA ASN A 183 -12.96 21.59 21.00
C ASN A 183 -11.87 21.28 22.02
N GLU A 184 -10.66 20.97 21.55
CA GLU A 184 -9.51 20.64 22.41
C GLU A 184 -8.82 21.89 22.96
N LEU A 185 -8.83 23.00 22.21
CA LEU A 185 -8.21 24.27 22.58
C LEU A 185 -9.22 25.44 22.53
N PRO A 186 -10.22 25.50 23.44
CA PRO A 186 -11.21 26.58 23.47
C PRO A 186 -10.61 27.98 23.65
N SER A 187 -9.44 28.08 24.29
CA SER A 187 -8.72 29.34 24.53
C SER A 187 -8.26 30.07 23.26
N LEU A 188 -8.15 29.38 22.12
CA LEU A 188 -7.74 29.97 20.84
C LEU A 188 -8.85 30.81 20.15
N ASP A 189 -10.09 30.69 20.64
CA ASP A 189 -11.25 31.47 20.21
C ASP A 189 -11.44 31.53 18.68
N LEU A 190 -11.42 30.37 18.01
CA LEU A 190 -11.51 30.30 16.54
C LEU A 190 -12.93 30.57 15.99
N ARG A 191 -13.98 30.40 16.80
CA ARG A 191 -15.42 30.68 16.52
C ARG A 191 -15.91 30.34 15.09
N HIS A 192 -15.44 29.26 14.49
CA HIS A 192 -15.88 28.79 13.18
C HIS A 192 -16.99 27.75 13.27
N ARG A 193 -18.05 27.94 12.47
CA ARG A 193 -19.14 26.98 12.30
C ARG A 193 -19.13 26.41 10.89
N PHE A 194 -19.07 25.09 10.78
CA PHE A 194 -19.04 24.40 9.49
C PHE A 194 -20.41 23.83 9.12
N HIS A 195 -20.79 23.96 7.85
CA HIS A 195 -22.06 23.46 7.32
C HIS A 195 -21.87 22.24 6.41
N GLU A 196 -21.22 21.20 6.94
CA GLU A 196 -20.86 19.98 6.19
C GLU A 196 -22.04 19.36 5.42
N LYS A 197 -23.22 19.24 6.05
CA LYS A 197 -24.43 18.71 5.39
C LYS A 197 -24.81 19.49 4.13
N LYS A 198 -24.61 20.81 4.12
CA LYS A 198 -24.90 21.67 2.97
C LYS A 198 -23.88 21.45 1.86
N ILE A 199 -22.60 21.36 2.21
CA ILE A 199 -21.52 21.14 1.23
C ILE A 199 -21.61 19.73 0.63
N LYS A 200 -21.89 18.71 1.44
CA LYS A 200 -22.16 17.34 0.97
C LYS A 200 -23.30 17.31 -0.03
N LYS A 201 -24.43 18.00 0.25
CA LYS A 201 -25.55 18.10 -0.70
C LYS A 201 -25.14 18.74 -2.03
N LEU A 202 -24.27 19.75 -2.03
CA LEU A 202 -23.74 20.36 -3.26
C LEU A 202 -22.91 19.35 -4.05
N ALA A 203 -21.95 18.70 -3.41
CA ALA A 203 -21.09 17.70 -4.04
C ALA A 203 -21.89 16.52 -4.60
N THR A 204 -22.87 16.01 -3.83
CA THR A 204 -23.76 14.92 -4.29
C THR A 204 -24.63 15.35 -5.47
N PHE A 205 -25.17 16.57 -5.47
CA PHE A 205 -25.94 17.06 -6.62
C PHE A 205 -25.08 17.08 -7.87
N ILE A 206 -23.85 17.59 -7.77
CA ILE A 206 -22.90 17.64 -8.88
C ILE A 206 -22.61 16.23 -9.38
N ALA A 207 -22.21 15.31 -8.50
CA ALA A 207 -21.88 13.94 -8.87
C ALA A 207 -23.02 13.23 -9.63
N ARG A 208 -24.27 13.44 -9.20
CA ARG A 208 -25.45 12.84 -9.84
C ARG A 208 -25.81 13.44 -11.20
N ASN A 209 -25.42 14.69 -11.46
CA ASN A 209 -25.88 15.44 -12.63
C ASN A 209 -24.77 15.79 -13.63
N ALA A 210 -23.50 15.50 -13.30
CA ALA A 210 -22.34 15.89 -14.11
C ALA A 210 -22.36 15.29 -15.53
N SER A 211 -22.96 14.10 -15.72
CA SER A 211 -23.08 13.42 -17.01
C SER A 211 -24.32 13.86 -17.82
N SER A 212 -25.15 14.76 -17.30
CA SER A 212 -26.37 15.20 -17.97
C SER A 212 -26.06 15.93 -19.28
N LYS A 213 -26.80 15.59 -20.35
CA LYS A 213 -26.75 16.27 -21.65
C LYS A 213 -27.66 17.51 -21.71
N ASN A 214 -28.47 17.76 -20.69
CA ASN A 214 -29.38 18.90 -20.65
C ASN A 214 -28.62 20.20 -20.33
N LYS A 215 -28.70 21.20 -21.23
CA LYS A 215 -28.01 22.49 -21.10
C LYS A 215 -28.35 23.24 -19.80
N ASN A 216 -29.59 23.17 -19.31
CA ASN A 216 -29.99 23.82 -18.05
C ASN A 216 -29.34 23.13 -16.86
N THR A 217 -29.34 21.80 -16.84
CA THR A 217 -28.66 21.01 -15.80
C THR A 217 -27.16 21.26 -15.81
N GLN A 218 -26.51 21.32 -16.98
CA GLN A 218 -25.08 21.63 -17.07
C GLN A 218 -24.75 23.03 -16.53
N ARG A 219 -25.58 24.04 -16.84
CA ARG A 219 -25.44 25.39 -16.27
C ARG A 219 -25.59 25.37 -14.75
N GLU A 220 -26.55 24.63 -14.22
CA GLU A 220 -26.74 24.50 -12.77
C GLU A 220 -25.56 23.77 -12.11
N VAL A 221 -25.06 22.68 -12.71
CA VAL A 221 -23.87 21.96 -12.26
C VAL A 221 -22.67 22.91 -12.20
N LYS A 222 -22.41 23.70 -13.26
CA LYS A 222 -21.31 24.68 -13.27
C LYS A 222 -21.45 25.74 -12.15
N ARG A 223 -22.67 26.24 -11.92
CA ARG A 223 -22.95 27.18 -10.81
C ARG A 223 -22.68 26.55 -9.44
N LYS A 224 -23.09 25.29 -9.23
CA LYS A 224 -22.84 24.58 -7.96
C LYS A 224 -21.36 24.23 -7.77
N TYR A 225 -20.63 23.92 -8.85
CA TYR A 225 -19.18 23.79 -8.80
C TYR A 225 -18.50 25.08 -8.35
N ALA A 226 -18.88 26.22 -8.93
CA ALA A 226 -18.33 27.52 -8.53
C ALA A 226 -18.57 27.80 -7.04
N LEU A 227 -19.79 27.52 -6.54
CA LEU A 227 -20.11 27.64 -5.13
C LEU A 227 -19.31 26.66 -4.27
N LEU A 228 -19.16 25.40 -4.69
CA LEU A 228 -18.38 24.40 -3.96
C LEU A 228 -16.92 24.83 -3.84
N ILE A 229 -16.28 25.21 -4.95
CA ILE A 229 -14.91 25.73 -4.97
C ILE A 229 -14.76 26.94 -4.05
N GLN A 230 -15.71 27.88 -4.08
CA GLN A 230 -15.70 29.04 -3.18
C GLN A 230 -15.74 28.62 -1.70
N ARG A 231 -16.54 27.61 -1.35
CA ARG A 231 -16.65 27.12 0.04
C ARG A 231 -15.38 26.39 0.49
N VAL A 232 -14.74 25.64 -0.40
CA VAL A 232 -13.45 24.99 -0.12
C VAL A 232 -12.35 26.03 0.02
N ARG A 233 -12.30 27.05 -0.86
CA ARG A 233 -11.36 28.19 -0.72
C ARG A 233 -11.51 28.92 0.60
N TRP A 234 -12.76 29.16 1.04
CA TRP A 234 -13.00 29.81 2.31
C TRP A 234 -12.41 29.03 3.49
N ILE A 235 -12.67 27.71 3.58
CA ILE A 235 -12.13 26.91 4.69
C ILE A 235 -10.62 26.68 4.57
N HIS A 236 -10.09 26.60 3.34
CA HIS A 236 -8.66 26.60 3.10
C HIS A 236 -8.03 27.89 3.66
N GLY A 237 -8.62 29.06 3.41
CA GLY A 237 -8.13 30.34 3.96
C GLY A 237 -8.28 30.49 5.48
N VAL A 238 -9.17 29.73 6.12
CA VAL A 238 -9.24 29.63 7.60
C VAL A 238 -8.03 28.87 8.15
N GLY A 239 -7.56 27.84 7.44
CA GLY A 239 -6.48 26.96 7.91
C GLY A 239 -5.20 27.68 8.33
N PRO A 240 -4.58 28.53 7.48
CA PRO A 240 -3.39 29.30 7.85
C PRO A 240 -3.58 30.16 9.10
N GLN A 241 -4.75 30.80 9.27
CA GLN A 241 -5.05 31.60 10.47
C GLN A 241 -5.09 30.74 11.74
N VAL A 242 -5.60 29.51 11.62
CA VAL A 242 -5.59 28.53 12.71
C VAL A 242 -4.16 28.07 13.00
N CYS A 243 -3.35 27.79 11.98
CA CYS A 243 -1.94 27.43 12.13
C CYS A 243 -1.14 28.53 12.83
N GLU A 244 -1.32 29.80 12.47
CA GLU A 244 -0.64 30.93 13.12
C GLU A 244 -0.97 31.02 14.61
N LYS A 245 -2.25 30.89 14.96
CA LYS A 245 -2.71 30.89 16.37
C LYS A 245 -2.15 29.70 17.16
N LEU A 246 -2.09 28.52 16.55
CA LEU A 246 -1.53 27.32 17.17
C LEU A 246 -0.04 27.47 17.44
N LEU A 247 0.71 27.94 16.45
CA LEU A 247 2.14 28.18 16.58
C LEU A 247 2.45 29.21 17.68
N ALA A 248 1.68 30.30 17.73
CA ALA A 248 1.80 31.31 18.79
C ALA A 248 1.48 30.74 20.20
N ALA A 249 0.63 29.72 20.28
CA ALA A 249 0.30 29.02 21.50
C ALA A 249 1.22 27.83 21.82
N GLY A 250 2.26 27.59 21.00
CA GLY A 250 3.24 26.52 21.20
C GLY A 250 2.74 25.12 20.82
N TYR A 251 1.69 25.02 20.00
CA TYR A 251 1.17 23.74 19.50
C TYR A 251 1.60 23.50 18.06
N ASP A 252 1.99 22.27 17.75
CA ASP A 252 2.12 21.77 16.39
C ASP A 252 0.93 20.87 16.05
N VAL A 253 0.32 21.10 14.89
CA VAL A 253 -0.79 20.28 14.38
C VAL A 253 -0.45 19.83 12.96
N PRO A 254 0.39 18.79 12.83
CA PRO A 254 0.95 18.36 11.54
C PRO A 254 -0.13 17.95 10.54
N GLY A 255 -1.30 17.51 11.02
CA GLY A 255 -2.42 17.19 10.15
C GLY A 255 -2.90 18.37 9.31
N LEU A 256 -3.01 19.57 9.90
CA LEU A 256 -3.52 20.74 9.18
C LEU A 256 -2.47 21.26 8.17
N SER A 257 -1.21 21.35 8.58
CA SER A 257 -0.12 21.77 7.70
C SER A 257 0.11 20.80 6.53
N HIS A 258 -0.09 19.50 6.75
CA HIS A 258 -0.04 18.48 5.69
C HIS A 258 -1.14 18.66 4.63
N TYR A 259 -2.41 18.83 5.04
CA TYR A 259 -3.53 18.85 4.09
C TYR A 259 -3.73 20.17 3.36
N LEU A 260 -3.31 21.31 3.92
CA LEU A 260 -3.49 22.62 3.26
C LEU A 260 -2.92 22.69 1.83
N PRO A 261 -1.64 22.36 1.58
CA PRO A 261 -1.08 22.40 0.22
C PRO A 261 -1.80 21.43 -0.75
N LEU A 262 -2.25 20.27 -0.26
CA LEU A 262 -3.01 19.31 -1.06
C LEU A 262 -4.39 19.86 -1.45
N VAL A 263 -5.07 20.52 -0.51
CA VAL A 263 -6.36 21.16 -0.77
C VAL A 263 -6.22 22.33 -1.75
N GLU A 264 -5.17 23.13 -1.66
CA GLU A 264 -4.90 24.19 -2.63
C GLU A 264 -4.72 23.62 -4.05
N LYS A 265 -3.97 22.52 -4.20
CA LYS A 265 -3.82 21.81 -5.48
C LYS A 265 -5.17 21.30 -6.01
N ILE A 266 -6.03 20.75 -5.15
CA ILE A 266 -7.40 20.33 -5.54
C ILE A 266 -8.24 21.54 -5.98
N ILE A 267 -8.17 22.66 -5.26
CA ILE A 267 -8.88 23.89 -5.62
C ILE A 267 -8.44 24.37 -7.01
N ASP A 268 -7.13 24.46 -7.25
CA ASP A 268 -6.57 24.94 -8.52
C ASP A 268 -6.98 24.02 -9.69
N GLN A 269 -6.76 22.71 -9.57
CA GLN A 269 -7.09 21.78 -10.65
C GLN A 269 -8.58 21.79 -10.99
N SER A 270 -9.46 21.87 -9.97
CA SER A 270 -10.91 21.92 -10.19
C SER A 270 -11.33 23.26 -10.79
N TYR A 271 -10.70 24.36 -10.39
CA TYR A 271 -10.97 25.68 -10.97
C TYR A 271 -10.54 25.76 -12.45
N ARG A 272 -9.31 25.34 -12.76
CA ARG A 272 -8.79 25.27 -14.13
C ARG A 272 -9.68 24.40 -15.02
N ARG A 273 -10.01 23.19 -14.57
CA ARG A 273 -10.82 22.25 -15.36
C ARG A 273 -12.27 22.69 -15.55
N ILE A 274 -12.95 23.12 -14.48
CA ILE A 274 -14.40 23.35 -14.51
C ILE A 274 -14.76 24.80 -14.88
N ILE A 275 -14.03 25.76 -14.34
CA ILE A 275 -14.36 27.18 -14.54
C ILE A 275 -13.72 27.68 -15.82
N LYS A 276 -12.39 27.48 -15.97
CA LYS A 276 -11.64 27.94 -17.14
C LYS A 276 -11.75 27.00 -18.35
N GLY A 277 -12.09 25.73 -18.14
CA GLY A 277 -12.18 24.74 -19.24
C GLY A 277 -10.82 24.24 -19.73
N GLU A 278 -9.78 24.40 -18.93
CA GLU A 278 -8.42 23.97 -19.26
C GLU A 278 -8.25 22.46 -19.10
N LYS A 279 -7.35 21.88 -19.90
CA LYS A 279 -6.86 20.51 -19.66
C LYS A 279 -5.67 20.58 -18.71
N VAL A 280 -5.86 20.08 -17.49
CA VAL A 280 -4.75 19.89 -16.54
C VAL A 280 -4.05 18.56 -16.90
N PRO A 281 -2.71 18.53 -17.02
CA PRO A 281 -1.92 17.31 -17.16
C PRO A 281 -2.20 16.27 -16.06
N ALA A 282 -1.84 15.01 -16.28
CA ALA A 282 -2.15 13.93 -15.34
C ALA A 282 -1.22 13.94 -14.11
N ASP A 283 0.07 14.17 -14.35
CA ASP A 283 1.14 14.38 -13.36
C ASP A 283 0.93 15.62 -12.48
N GLU A 284 0.27 16.66 -13.02
CA GLU A 284 -0.12 17.84 -12.24
C GLU A 284 -1.33 17.60 -11.32
N LYS A 285 -2.08 16.50 -11.46
CA LYS A 285 -3.32 16.28 -10.69
C LYS A 285 -3.07 15.62 -9.35
N LEU A 286 -4.04 15.82 -8.45
CA LEU A 286 -4.24 15.01 -7.27
C LEU A 286 -5.51 14.16 -7.46
N TYR A 287 -5.37 12.86 -7.23
CA TYR A 287 -6.45 11.89 -7.38
C TYR A 287 -7.03 11.43 -6.05
N SER A 288 -6.35 11.67 -4.93
CA SER A 288 -6.87 11.45 -3.60
C SER A 288 -6.23 12.41 -2.62
N LEU A 289 -7.02 12.92 -1.68
CA LEU A 289 -6.49 13.71 -0.58
C LEU A 289 -5.72 12.84 0.42
N PHE A 290 -6.08 11.57 0.53
CA PHE A 290 -5.55 10.64 1.54
C PHE A 290 -4.43 9.74 0.98
N GLU A 291 -4.37 9.60 -0.34
CA GLU A 291 -3.36 8.82 -1.07
C GLU A 291 -2.73 9.78 -2.10
N ALA A 292 -1.97 10.77 -1.60
CA ALA A 292 -1.50 11.87 -2.43
C ALA A 292 -0.50 11.44 -3.53
N HIS A 293 0.11 10.26 -3.35
CA HIS A 293 1.02 9.63 -4.30
C HIS A 293 0.31 8.93 -5.46
N THR A 294 -1.02 8.72 -5.41
CA THR A 294 -1.76 8.02 -6.47
C THR A 294 -1.50 8.62 -7.85
N GLU A 295 -1.09 7.79 -8.81
CA GLU A 295 -0.95 8.17 -10.22
C GLU A 295 -2.15 7.67 -11.05
N LEU A 296 -2.36 8.30 -12.21
CA LEU A 296 -3.29 7.80 -13.24
C LEU A 296 -2.51 7.07 -14.32
N ILE A 297 -2.79 5.77 -14.48
CA ILE A 297 -2.12 4.91 -15.44
C ILE A 297 -3.11 4.45 -16.52
N VAL A 298 -2.74 4.63 -17.79
CA VAL A 298 -3.52 4.22 -18.96
C VAL A 298 -2.80 3.07 -19.66
N ARG A 299 -3.30 1.84 -19.52
CA ARG A 299 -2.66 0.63 -20.10
C ARG A 299 -3.32 0.09 -21.38
N GLY A 300 -4.39 0.73 -21.86
CA GLY A 300 -5.08 0.30 -23.09
C GLY A 300 -5.78 -1.07 -23.01
N LYS A 301 -5.90 -1.67 -21.81
CA LYS A 301 -6.62 -2.93 -21.60
C LYS A 301 -8.14 -2.69 -21.76
N ALA A 302 -8.80 -3.48 -22.61
CA ALA A 302 -10.19 -3.28 -23.01
C ALA A 302 -11.21 -3.24 -21.84
N GLY A 303 -10.95 -3.95 -20.74
CA GLY A 303 -11.82 -4.00 -19.57
C GLY A 303 -11.58 -2.91 -18.52
N LYS A 304 -10.39 -2.29 -18.50
CA LYS A 304 -9.99 -1.29 -17.49
C LYS A 304 -9.02 -0.28 -18.11
N PRO A 305 -9.54 0.75 -18.79
CA PRO A 305 -8.70 1.67 -19.55
C PRO A 305 -7.87 2.60 -18.65
N ILE A 306 -8.30 2.81 -17.40
CA ILE A 306 -7.67 3.72 -16.43
C ILE A 306 -7.56 3.00 -15.09
N GLU A 307 -6.37 3.03 -14.51
CA GLU A 307 -6.05 2.48 -13.18
C GLU A 307 -5.47 3.60 -12.31
N PHE A 308 -5.74 3.57 -11.00
CA PHE A 308 -5.26 4.57 -10.04
C PHE A 308 -4.35 3.92 -9.01
N GLY A 309 -3.05 4.18 -9.11
CA GLY A 309 -2.06 3.67 -8.17
C GLY A 309 -0.67 3.68 -8.74
N HIS A 310 0.15 2.68 -8.40
CA HIS A 310 1.55 2.63 -8.78
C HIS A 310 1.84 1.47 -9.71
N LYS A 311 2.74 1.73 -10.65
CA LYS A 311 3.29 0.69 -11.49
C LYS A 311 4.30 -0.11 -10.67
N ILE A 312 4.25 -1.43 -10.80
CA ILE A 312 5.25 -2.35 -10.25
C ILE A 312 5.81 -3.21 -11.37
N LEU A 313 7.09 -3.59 -11.24
CA LEU A 313 7.72 -4.62 -12.03
C LEU A 313 7.78 -5.90 -11.20
N ILE A 314 7.52 -7.04 -11.85
CA ILE A 314 7.75 -8.37 -11.27
C ILE A 314 8.58 -9.16 -12.27
N ALA A 315 9.70 -9.73 -11.82
CA ALA A 315 10.51 -10.67 -12.58
C ALA A 315 10.54 -12.03 -11.88
N GLN A 316 10.29 -13.07 -12.67
CA GLN A 316 10.13 -14.45 -12.22
C GLN A 316 11.10 -15.40 -12.91
N THR A 317 11.49 -16.45 -12.20
CA THR A 317 12.18 -17.60 -12.81
C THR A 317 11.21 -18.51 -13.57
N GLY A 318 11.72 -19.57 -14.20
CA GLY A 318 10.89 -20.60 -14.86
C GLY A 318 9.91 -21.29 -13.90
N GLU A 319 10.28 -21.40 -12.62
CA GLU A 319 9.50 -22.00 -11.54
C GLU A 319 8.43 -21.05 -10.97
N LYS A 320 8.30 -19.84 -11.56
CA LYS A 320 7.39 -18.77 -11.12
C LYS A 320 7.77 -18.14 -9.77
N TYR A 321 9.01 -18.32 -9.33
CA TYR A 321 9.55 -17.64 -8.16
C TYR A 321 9.86 -16.18 -8.50
N ILE A 322 9.35 -15.24 -7.70
CA ILE A 322 9.64 -13.81 -7.87
C ILE A 322 11.01 -13.53 -7.23
N HIS A 323 12.06 -13.42 -8.05
CA HIS A 323 13.42 -13.12 -7.57
C HIS A 323 13.73 -11.62 -7.60
N HIS A 324 12.93 -10.83 -8.31
CA HIS A 324 13.11 -9.38 -8.37
C HIS A 324 11.77 -8.69 -8.57
N TYR A 325 11.60 -7.56 -7.89
CA TYR A 325 10.48 -6.64 -8.08
C TYR A 325 10.99 -5.21 -7.97
N ASN A 326 10.22 -4.27 -8.52
CA ASN A 326 10.46 -2.85 -8.33
C ASN A 326 9.11 -2.14 -8.12
N VAL A 327 8.94 -1.54 -6.95
CA VAL A 327 7.76 -0.72 -6.61
C VAL A 327 8.11 0.73 -6.89
N MET A 328 7.55 1.28 -7.97
CA MET A 328 7.93 2.60 -8.45
C MET A 328 7.10 3.69 -7.77
N GLU A 329 7.76 4.63 -7.08
CA GLU A 329 7.08 5.82 -6.51
C GLU A 329 6.43 6.68 -7.60
N LYS A 330 7.09 6.77 -8.77
CA LYS A 330 6.57 7.41 -9.98
C LYS A 330 6.69 6.49 -11.16
N ARG A 331 5.76 6.58 -12.09
CA ARG A 331 5.77 5.77 -13.31
C ARG A 331 7.09 5.89 -14.07
N ILE A 332 7.71 4.73 -14.30
CA ILE A 332 8.82 4.53 -15.23
C ILE A 332 8.30 3.77 -16.47
N GLU A 333 8.85 4.07 -17.65
CA GLU A 333 8.49 3.34 -18.88
C GLU A 333 9.09 1.93 -18.89
N ASP A 334 8.38 0.95 -19.45
CA ASP A 334 8.78 -0.48 -19.38
C ASP A 334 10.19 -0.72 -19.94
N LYS A 335 10.53 -0.07 -21.05
CA LYS A 335 11.85 -0.18 -21.69
C LYS A 335 13.03 0.22 -20.77
N GLU A 336 12.80 1.13 -19.83
CA GLU A 336 13.84 1.61 -18.89
C GLU A 336 14.05 0.61 -17.73
N LEU A 337 13.09 -0.31 -17.52
CA LEU A 337 13.14 -1.33 -16.47
C LEU A 337 13.86 -2.61 -16.91
N LEU A 338 14.06 -2.78 -18.22
CA LEU A 338 14.59 -4.02 -18.79
C LEU A 338 16.02 -4.33 -18.32
N LEU A 339 16.96 -3.42 -18.54
CA LEU A 339 18.36 -3.62 -18.18
C LEU A 339 18.56 -3.76 -16.66
N PRO A 340 17.97 -2.89 -15.80
CA PRO A 340 18.07 -3.06 -14.35
C PRO A 340 17.63 -4.43 -13.86
N ALA A 341 16.53 -4.97 -14.39
CA ALA A 341 16.01 -6.27 -13.98
C ALA A 341 16.85 -7.46 -14.47
N ILE A 342 17.53 -7.32 -15.62
CA ILE A 342 18.48 -8.31 -16.13
C ILE A 342 19.78 -8.29 -15.29
N GLU A 343 20.28 -7.11 -14.93
CA GLU A 343 21.46 -7.00 -14.06
C GLU A 343 21.16 -7.53 -12.65
N ALA A 344 19.98 -7.24 -12.08
CA ALA A 344 19.56 -7.82 -10.81
C ALA A 344 19.51 -9.36 -10.85
N HIS A 345 19.09 -9.93 -11.99
CA HIS A 345 19.14 -11.39 -12.18
C HIS A 345 20.59 -11.91 -12.15
N LYS A 346 21.50 -11.24 -12.85
CA LYS A 346 22.92 -11.64 -12.87
C LYS A 346 23.60 -11.48 -11.52
N GLU A 347 23.33 -10.40 -10.80
CA GLU A 347 23.85 -10.19 -9.44
C GLU A 347 23.42 -11.33 -8.51
N MET A 348 22.18 -11.81 -8.66
CA MET A 348 21.62 -12.88 -7.84
C MET A 348 22.12 -14.28 -8.24
N PHE A 349 22.11 -14.61 -9.54
CA PHE A 349 22.42 -15.96 -10.04
C PHE A 349 23.87 -16.13 -10.51
N GLY A 350 24.66 -15.06 -10.56
CA GLY A 350 26.03 -15.04 -11.09
C GLY A 350 26.12 -15.08 -12.62
N ALA A 351 25.00 -15.25 -13.32
CA ALA A 351 24.92 -15.32 -14.78
C ALA A 351 23.64 -14.66 -15.30
N TYR A 352 23.67 -14.23 -16.56
CA TYR A 352 22.48 -13.75 -17.25
C TYR A 352 21.52 -14.91 -17.57
N PRO A 353 20.20 -14.64 -17.70
CA PRO A 353 19.26 -15.69 -18.04
C PRO A 353 19.53 -16.21 -19.46
N GLY A 354 19.34 -17.51 -19.69
CA GLY A 354 19.44 -18.10 -21.02
C GLY A 354 18.25 -17.78 -21.93
N VAL A 355 17.09 -17.48 -21.34
CA VAL A 355 15.88 -17.07 -22.05
C VAL A 355 15.21 -15.92 -21.31
N LEU A 356 14.97 -14.82 -22.02
CA LEU A 356 14.23 -13.67 -21.52
C LEU A 356 12.88 -13.54 -22.22
N SER A 357 11.80 -13.39 -21.44
CA SER A 357 10.45 -13.21 -21.96
C SER A 357 9.79 -11.99 -21.33
N THR A 358 9.44 -11.01 -22.16
CA THR A 358 8.83 -9.73 -21.74
C THR A 358 7.67 -9.34 -22.65
N ASP A 359 6.84 -8.40 -22.19
CA ASP A 359 5.75 -7.86 -22.99
C ASP A 359 6.25 -6.80 -23.99
N LYS A 360 5.44 -6.44 -25.01
CA LYS A 360 5.87 -5.50 -26.07
C LYS A 360 6.33 -4.14 -25.55
N GLY A 361 5.85 -3.70 -24.39
CA GLY A 361 6.24 -2.42 -23.78
C GLY A 361 7.74 -2.30 -23.47
N PHE A 362 8.43 -3.42 -23.28
CA PHE A 362 9.86 -3.45 -22.97
C PHE A 362 10.76 -3.27 -24.20
N TYR A 363 10.21 -3.39 -25.40
CA TYR A 363 10.94 -3.23 -26.66
C TYR A 363 11.11 -1.74 -27.01
N GLU A 364 12.35 -1.30 -27.17
CA GLU A 364 12.69 0.02 -27.70
C GLU A 364 13.10 0.00 -29.18
N SER A 365 14.04 -0.87 -29.56
CA SER A 365 14.58 -0.93 -30.92
C SER A 365 15.31 -2.24 -31.22
N MET A 366 15.53 -2.55 -32.51
CA MET A 366 16.39 -3.68 -32.92
C MET A 366 17.82 -3.56 -32.41
N LYS A 367 18.33 -2.34 -32.21
CA LYS A 367 19.65 -2.12 -31.62
C LYS A 367 19.70 -2.62 -30.17
N GLN A 368 18.66 -2.36 -29.39
CA GLN A 368 18.53 -2.89 -28.03
C GLN A 368 18.49 -4.42 -28.05
N ILE A 369 17.75 -5.01 -28.99
CA ILE A 369 17.74 -6.47 -29.16
C ILE A 369 19.16 -6.97 -29.42
N HIS A 370 19.85 -6.48 -30.46
CA HIS A 370 21.21 -6.93 -30.79
C HIS A 370 22.18 -6.81 -29.60
N SER A 371 22.12 -5.73 -28.83
CA SER A 371 22.91 -5.58 -27.60
C SER A 371 22.56 -6.60 -26.52
N LEU A 372 21.30 -7.03 -26.43
CA LEU A 372 20.90 -8.12 -25.55
C LEU A 372 21.35 -9.48 -26.10
N GLU A 373 21.41 -9.69 -27.42
CA GLU A 373 21.88 -10.96 -28.02
C GLU A 373 23.36 -11.23 -27.75
N GLU A 374 24.17 -10.17 -27.53
CA GLU A 374 25.56 -10.29 -27.11
C GLU A 374 25.70 -10.86 -25.68
N ILE A 375 24.64 -10.77 -24.88
CA ILE A 375 24.64 -11.05 -23.43
C ILE A 375 23.78 -12.28 -23.10
N ILE A 376 22.64 -12.40 -23.76
CA ILE A 376 21.62 -13.43 -23.60
C ILE A 376 21.45 -14.09 -24.98
N PRO A 377 21.78 -15.38 -25.15
CA PRO A 377 21.61 -16.05 -26.43
C PRO A 377 20.12 -16.04 -26.82
N VAL A 378 19.78 -15.44 -27.96
CA VAL A 378 18.42 -15.48 -28.50
C VAL A 378 18.18 -16.85 -29.11
N VAL A 379 17.11 -17.51 -28.65
CA VAL A 379 16.62 -18.78 -29.20
C VAL A 379 15.55 -18.52 -30.25
#